data_AF-A0A803Q710-F1
#
_entry.id   AF-A0A803Q710-F1
#
_cell.length_a   1.000
_cell.length_b   1.000
_cell.length_c   1.000
_cell.angle_alpha   90.00
_cell.angle_beta   90.00
_cell.angle_gamma   90.00
#
_symmetry.space_group_name_H-M   'P 1'
#
loop_
_entity.id
_entity.type
_entity.pdbx_description
1 polymer ?
#
loop_
_entity_poly.entity_id
_entity_poly.type
_entity_poly.pdbx_seq_one_letter_code
_entity_poly.pdbx_strand_id
1 'polypeptide(L)'
;MSCWLLPTRMTSLCDADGKGNVRKEELYRACAVLKVPLEQVKFLDHPDLQIITFDNYGVSGHCNHRDVHDGVRRLLYDGSQKDIEAWELVSTNIVRKYSGPLDVWFSHFYAILSGGGTMCLLNEHTQKSFLAMAQHSSQWVWFRKLFVAFSSYTYVNTLRKIG
;
A
#
# COMPACT_ATOMS: atom_id res chain seq x y z
N MET A 1 -10.78 4.01 7.92
CA MET A 1 -10.73 4.86 6.71
C MET A 1 -9.43 4.74 5.88
N SER A 2 -8.65 3.67 5.99
CA SER A 2 -7.47 3.45 5.12
C SER A 2 -7.51 1.99 4.70
N CYS A 3 -7.70 1.70 3.41
CA CYS A 3 -7.80 0.36 2.84
C CYS A 3 -7.27 0.32 1.38
N TRP A 4 -6.33 1.21 1.00
CA TRP A 4 -6.20 1.61 -0.42
C TRP A 4 -4.78 1.67 -1.01
N LEU A 5 -3.73 1.21 -0.32
CA LEU A 5 -2.35 1.32 -0.85
C LEU A 5 -1.75 0.02 -1.39
N LEU A 6 -2.41 -1.13 -1.21
CA LEU A 6 -1.95 -2.41 -1.76
C LEU A 6 -3.13 -3.19 -2.34
N PRO A 7 -3.01 -3.77 -3.53
CA PRO A 7 -4.06 -4.58 -4.13
C PRO A 7 -4.13 -5.94 -3.42
N THR A 8 -4.60 -5.95 -2.18
CA THR A 8 -4.87 -7.19 -1.45
C THR A 8 -6.30 -7.64 -1.75
N ARG A 9 -6.42 -8.92 -2.08
CA ARG A 9 -7.67 -9.65 -2.35
C ARG A 9 -8.79 -9.17 -1.42
N MET A 10 -9.88 -8.67 -2.00
CA MET A 10 -11.09 -8.29 -1.28
C MET A 10 -11.75 -9.59 -0.77
N THR A 11 -11.41 -10.01 0.44
CA THR A 11 -12.08 -11.13 1.09
C THR A 11 -13.53 -10.74 1.40
N SER A 12 -14.44 -11.70 1.38
CA SER A 12 -15.91 -11.52 1.51
C SER A 12 -16.36 -10.78 2.79
N LEU A 13 -15.48 -10.61 3.78
CA LEU A 13 -15.70 -9.79 4.97
C LEU A 13 -15.64 -8.27 4.70
N CYS A 14 -15.07 -7.83 3.58
CA CYS A 14 -14.86 -6.41 3.25
C CYS A 14 -16.02 -5.76 2.47
N ASP A 15 -17.09 -6.49 2.17
CA ASP A 15 -18.25 -5.94 1.43
C ASP A 15 -19.40 -5.46 2.33
N ALA A 16 -19.06 -4.82 3.45
CA ALA A 16 -20.05 -4.29 4.40
C ALA A 16 -21.04 -3.30 3.75
N ASP A 17 -20.64 -2.66 2.64
CA ASP A 17 -21.46 -1.68 1.92
C ASP A 17 -22.20 -2.27 0.70
N GLY A 18 -22.01 -3.56 0.37
CA GLY A 18 -22.56 -4.19 -0.84
C GLY A 18 -22.03 -3.60 -2.15
N LYS A 19 -20.82 -3.01 -2.13
CA LYS A 19 -20.16 -2.33 -3.26
C LYS A 19 -18.97 -3.11 -3.81
N GLY A 20 -18.78 -4.37 -3.45
CA GLY A 20 -17.62 -5.18 -3.85
C GLY A 20 -17.41 -5.21 -5.36
N ASN A 21 -18.48 -5.44 -6.13
CA ASN A 21 -18.43 -5.44 -7.59
C ASN A 21 -18.08 -4.07 -8.18
N VAL A 22 -18.67 -2.99 -7.64
CA VAL A 22 -18.36 -1.62 -8.08
C VAL A 22 -16.89 -1.29 -7.81
N ARG A 23 -16.41 -1.58 -6.60
CA ARG A 23 -15.02 -1.31 -6.19
C ARG A 23 -14.00 -2.14 -6.97
N LYS A 24 -14.37 -3.36 -7.39
CA LYS A 24 -13.58 -4.18 -8.29
C LYS A 24 -13.40 -3.50 -9.66
N GLU A 25 -14.47 -3.00 -10.25
CA GLU A 25 -14.41 -2.26 -11.52
C GLU A 25 -13.62 -0.96 -11.41
N GLU A 26 -13.80 -0.22 -10.32
CA GLU A 26 -13.00 0.97 -10.01
C GLU A 26 -11.50 0.66 -9.93
N LEU A 27 -11.14 -0.46 -9.29
CA LEU A 27 -9.76 -0.92 -9.19
C LEU A 27 -9.16 -1.22 -10.57
N TYR A 28 -9.90 -1.89 -11.46
CA TYR A 28 -9.41 -2.14 -12.82
C TYR A 28 -9.13 -0.85 -13.60
N ARG A 29 -10.00 0.17 -13.47
CA ARG A 29 -9.77 1.48 -14.08
C ARG A 29 -8.54 2.18 -13.48
N ALA A 30 -8.36 2.09 -12.17
CA ALA A 30 -7.18 2.65 -11.50
C ALA A 30 -5.88 1.97 -11.99
N CYS A 31 -5.87 0.64 -12.14
CA CYS A 31 -4.75 -0.10 -12.71
C CYS A 31 -4.41 0.37 -14.14
N ALA A 32 -5.42 0.64 -14.97
CA ALA A 32 -5.22 1.17 -16.32
C ALA A 32 -4.53 2.56 -16.30
N VAL A 33 -4.92 3.45 -15.37
CA VAL A 33 -4.25 4.75 -15.18
C VAL A 33 -2.77 4.58 -14.78
N LEU A 34 -2.49 3.59 -13.93
CA LEU A 34 -1.14 3.27 -13.50
C LEU A 34 -0.33 2.51 -14.57
N LYS A 35 -0.93 2.22 -15.73
CA LYS A 35 -0.35 1.38 -16.79
C LYS A 35 0.10 0.02 -16.28
N VAL A 36 -0.57 -0.50 -15.25
CA VAL A 36 -0.39 -1.88 -14.81
C VAL A 36 -1.12 -2.75 -15.84
N PRO A 37 -0.42 -3.60 -16.61
CA PRO A 37 -1.07 -4.49 -17.55
C PRO A 37 -2.05 -5.37 -16.79
N LEU A 38 -3.31 -5.43 -17.22
CA LEU A 38 -4.32 -6.25 -16.54
C LEU A 38 -3.94 -7.74 -16.58
N GLU A 39 -3.11 -8.16 -17.54
CA GLU A 39 -2.55 -9.52 -17.58
C GLU A 39 -1.51 -9.80 -16.48
N GLN A 40 -1.04 -8.80 -15.71
CA GLN A 40 -0.11 -8.97 -14.58
C GLN A 40 -0.81 -9.07 -13.21
N VAL A 41 -2.13 -8.91 -13.15
CA VAL A 41 -2.92 -9.33 -11.97
C VAL A 41 -3.11 -10.84 -12.06
N LYS A 42 -2.03 -11.58 -11.80
CA LYS A 42 -2.01 -13.04 -11.82
C LYS A 42 -2.03 -13.60 -10.41
N PHE A 43 -2.68 -14.73 -10.23
CA PHE A 43 -2.33 -15.67 -9.18
C PHE A 43 -0.97 -16.26 -9.57
N LEU A 44 0.08 -15.97 -8.80
CA LEU A 44 1.45 -16.36 -9.08
C LEU A 44 1.96 -17.22 -7.91
N ASP A 45 2.27 -18.49 -8.21
CA ASP A 45 3.26 -19.28 -7.47
C ASP A 45 4.57 -19.08 -8.22
N HIS A 46 5.39 -18.14 -7.77
CA HIS A 46 6.70 -17.88 -8.34
C HIS A 46 7.74 -17.85 -7.22
N PRO A 47 8.90 -18.53 -7.37
CA PRO A 47 9.91 -18.57 -6.32
C PRO A 47 10.43 -17.17 -5.96
N ASP A 48 10.54 -16.26 -6.92
CA ASP A 48 10.94 -14.86 -6.68
C ASP A 48 9.78 -13.91 -6.33
N LEU A 49 8.66 -14.42 -5.78
CA LEU A 49 7.51 -13.58 -5.45
C LEU A 49 7.89 -12.58 -4.35
N GLN A 50 7.81 -11.29 -4.69
CA GLN A 50 7.95 -10.20 -3.72
C GLN A 50 6.58 -9.73 -3.24
N ILE A 51 6.34 -9.76 -1.94
CA ILE A 51 5.11 -9.27 -1.32
C ILE A 51 5.38 -7.92 -0.68
N ILE A 52 4.60 -6.89 -1.04
CA ILE A 52 4.54 -5.64 -0.28
C ILE A 52 3.24 -5.66 0.53
N THR A 53 3.33 -5.45 1.85
CA THR A 53 2.22 -5.48 2.80
C THR A 53 2.25 -4.25 3.73
N PHE A 54 1.28 -4.15 4.65
CA PHE A 54 1.30 -3.17 5.73
C PHE A 54 2.16 -3.67 6.91
N ASP A 55 2.66 -2.75 7.73
CA ASP A 55 3.24 -3.11 9.03
C ASP A 55 2.15 -3.42 10.08
N ASN A 56 2.58 -3.82 11.27
CA ASN A 56 1.69 -4.18 12.38
C ASN A 56 0.78 -3.05 12.89
N TYR A 57 1.10 -1.78 12.58
CA TYR A 57 0.25 -0.63 12.90
C TYR A 57 -0.78 -0.37 11.79
N GLY A 58 -0.47 -0.69 10.53
CA GLY A 58 -1.43 -0.60 9.44
C GLY A 58 -1.74 0.83 9.03
N VAL A 59 -0.74 1.70 8.94
CA VAL A 59 -0.79 3.12 8.56
C VAL A 59 -1.57 4.00 9.53
N SER A 60 -2.81 3.67 9.84
CA SER A 60 -3.74 4.41 10.69
C SER A 60 -4.39 3.54 11.78
N GLY A 61 -3.88 2.34 12.04
CA GLY A 61 -4.48 1.42 13.02
C GLY A 61 -5.65 0.59 12.47
N HIS A 62 -5.82 0.54 11.15
CA HIS A 62 -7.00 -0.10 10.54
C HIS A 62 -6.96 -1.62 10.68
N CYS A 63 -8.04 -2.25 11.14
CA CYS A 63 -8.14 -3.71 11.28
C CYS A 63 -7.75 -4.43 9.99
N ASN A 64 -8.36 -4.07 8.85
CA ASN A 64 -8.03 -4.71 7.56
C ASN A 64 -6.53 -4.64 7.21
N HIS A 65 -5.83 -3.57 7.56
CA HIS A 65 -4.40 -3.48 7.29
C HIS A 65 -3.59 -4.40 8.22
N ARG A 66 -3.98 -4.47 9.49
CA ARG A 66 -3.38 -5.35 10.49
C ARG A 66 -3.65 -6.82 10.17
N ASP A 67 -4.87 -7.15 9.75
CA ASP A 67 -5.24 -8.51 9.35
C ASP A 67 -4.42 -8.97 8.13
N VAL A 68 -4.18 -8.07 7.16
CA VAL A 68 -3.32 -8.36 6.01
C VAL A 68 -1.85 -8.50 6.43
N HIS A 69 -1.35 -7.67 7.35
CA HIS A 69 -0.02 -7.84 7.95
C HIS A 69 0.13 -9.21 8.60
N ASP A 70 -0.80 -9.57 9.50
CA ASP A 70 -0.78 -10.83 10.24
C ASP A 70 -0.89 -12.04 9.30
N GLY A 71 -1.74 -11.95 8.27
CA GLY A 71 -1.87 -12.98 7.24
C GLY A 71 -0.58 -13.22 6.46
N VAL A 72 0.10 -12.14 6.05
CA VAL A 72 1.41 -12.24 5.37
C VAL A 72 2.47 -12.79 6.32
N ARG A 73 2.53 -12.34 7.57
CA ARG A 73 3.46 -12.88 8.58
C ARG A 73 3.25 -14.37 8.77
N ARG A 74 1.99 -14.81 8.90
CA ARG A 74 1.66 -16.23 9.05
C ARG A 74 2.09 -17.05 7.84
N LEU A 75 1.86 -16.55 6.63
CA LEU A 75 2.30 -17.20 5.38
C LEU A 75 3.82 -17.42 5.36
N LEU A 76 4.60 -16.42 5.78
CA LEU A 76 6.07 -16.52 5.84
C LEU A 76 6.54 -17.50 6.92
N TYR A 77 5.89 -17.50 8.10
CA TYR A 77 6.26 -18.38 9.22
C TYR A 77 5.94 -19.85 8.98
N ASP A 78 4.83 -20.16 8.31
CA ASP A 78 4.40 -21.55 8.08
C ASP A 78 5.34 -22.31 7.11
N GLY A 79 6.36 -21.64 6.55
CA GLY A 79 7.49 -22.28 5.85
C GLY A 79 7.11 -22.96 4.53
N SER A 80 5.89 -22.74 4.04
CA SER A 80 5.36 -23.34 2.81
C SER A 80 6.01 -22.77 1.56
N GLN A 81 6.58 -21.56 1.61
CA GLN A 81 7.35 -20.96 0.51
C GLN A 81 8.63 -20.29 1.06
N LYS A 82 9.77 -20.99 0.95
CA LYS A 82 11.06 -20.54 1.52
C LYS A 82 11.73 -19.39 0.76
N ASP A 83 11.24 -19.04 -0.42
CA ASP A 83 11.87 -18.06 -1.31
C ASP A 83 11.06 -16.75 -1.46
N ILE A 84 9.91 -16.61 -0.80
CA ILE A 84 9.13 -15.36 -0.84
C ILE A 84 9.85 -14.28 -0.04
N GLU A 85 10.21 -13.20 -0.71
CA GLU A 85 10.66 -11.98 -0.06
C GLU A 85 9.45 -11.09 0.25
N ALA A 86 9.33 -10.61 1.49
CA ALA A 86 8.25 -9.71 1.87
C ALA A 86 8.77 -8.42 2.49
N TRP A 87 8.09 -7.32 2.18
CA TRP A 87 8.37 -5.97 2.64
C TRP A 87 7.11 -5.36 3.22
N GLU A 88 7.24 -4.60 4.30
CA GLU A 88 6.14 -3.89 4.93
C GLU A 88 6.30 -2.37 4.79
N LEU A 89 5.18 -1.69 4.53
CA LEU A 89 5.09 -0.24 4.52
C LEU A 89 5.19 0.28 5.95
N VAL A 90 6.24 1.06 6.23
CA VAL A 90 6.50 1.65 7.54
C VAL A 90 5.45 2.72 7.86
N SER A 91 4.73 2.53 8.96
CA SER A 91 3.80 3.52 9.47
C SER A 91 4.54 4.73 10.06
N THR A 92 4.12 5.93 9.66
CA THR A 92 4.67 7.19 10.15
C THR A 92 3.71 7.85 11.15
N ASN A 93 4.28 8.66 12.05
CA ASN A 93 3.49 9.48 12.96
C ASN A 93 2.61 10.50 12.19
N ILE A 94 1.61 11.07 12.87
CA ILE A 94 0.63 11.96 12.23
C ILE A 94 1.26 13.20 11.57
N VAL A 95 2.32 13.75 12.17
CA VAL A 95 3.01 14.95 11.67
C VAL A 95 3.72 14.62 10.37
N ARG A 96 4.54 13.57 10.37
CA ARG A 96 5.23 13.08 9.18
C ARG A 96 4.22 12.72 8.09
N LYS A 97 3.19 11.95 8.43
CA LYS A 97 2.14 11.52 7.50
C LYS A 97 1.50 12.65 6.71
N TYR A 98 1.30 13.83 7.31
CA TYR A 98 0.65 14.98 6.65
C TYR A 98 1.61 16.12 6.28
N SER A 99 2.92 15.87 6.33
CA SER A 99 3.93 16.82 5.87
C SER A 99 4.11 16.82 4.34
N GLY A 100 3.43 15.90 3.63
CA GLY A 100 3.43 15.79 2.18
C GLY A 100 4.83 15.57 1.62
N PRO A 101 5.29 16.36 0.64
CA PRO A 101 6.60 16.20 0.00
C PRO A 101 7.77 16.47 0.94
N LEU A 102 7.57 17.20 2.06
CA LEU A 102 8.62 17.46 3.03
C LEU A 102 9.19 16.18 3.65
N ASP A 103 8.38 15.12 3.73
CA ASP A 103 8.82 13.84 4.29
C ASP A 103 9.83 13.10 3.40
N VAL A 104 10.02 13.50 2.15
CA VAL A 104 11.04 12.92 1.26
C VAL A 104 12.43 13.04 1.89
N TRP A 105 12.78 14.23 2.38
CA TRP A 105 14.07 14.48 3.02
C TRP A 105 14.21 13.72 4.34
N PHE A 106 13.15 13.70 5.16
CA PHE A 106 13.15 12.96 6.43
C PHE A 106 13.26 11.45 6.22
N SER A 107 12.56 10.89 5.24
CA SER A 107 12.59 9.47 4.90
C SER A 107 13.95 9.04 4.34
N HIS A 108 14.58 9.90 3.52
CA HIS A 108 15.93 9.65 3.02
C HIS A 108 16.95 9.61 4.17
N PHE A 109 16.90 10.60 5.06
CA PHE A 109 17.77 10.64 6.24
C PHE A 109 17.55 9.44 7.16
N TYR A 110 16.29 9.08 7.41
CA TYR A 110 15.93 7.91 8.20
C TYR A 110 16.50 6.60 7.60
N ALA A 111 16.44 6.44 6.28
CA ALA A 111 16.98 5.25 5.61
C ALA A 111 18.51 5.15 5.73
N ILE A 112 19.22 6.28 5.63
CA ILE A 112 20.67 6.34 5.86
C ILE A 112 21.02 5.90 7.28
N LEU A 113 20.29 6.41 8.28
CA LEU A 113 20.52 6.06 9.68
C LEU A 113 20.16 4.61 10.02
N SER A 114 19.24 4.00 9.26
CA SER A 114 18.73 2.64 9.53
C SER A 114 19.68 1.52 9.11
N GLY A 115 20.87 1.83 8.58
CA GLY A 115 21.97 0.87 8.43
C GLY A 115 21.73 -0.29 7.46
N GLY A 116 20.78 -0.17 6.51
CA GLY A 116 20.57 -1.14 5.44
C GLY A 116 19.33 -2.04 5.55
N GLY A 117 18.40 -1.77 6.49
CA GLY A 117 17.15 -2.54 6.64
C GLY A 117 15.90 -1.93 5.97
N THR A 118 16.03 -0.75 5.36
CA THR A 118 14.89 0.03 4.84
C THR A 118 15.16 0.59 3.46
N MET A 119 14.16 0.54 2.59
CA MET A 119 14.19 1.09 1.22
C MET A 119 13.18 2.23 1.10
N CYS A 120 13.57 3.36 0.50
CA CYS A 120 12.67 4.47 0.21
C CYS A 120 12.27 4.47 -1.27
N LEU A 121 10.98 4.31 -1.53
CA LEU A 121 10.39 4.40 -2.87
C LEU A 121 9.82 5.79 -3.10
N LEU A 122 10.41 6.53 -4.03
CA LEU A 122 9.93 7.85 -4.43
C LEU A 122 8.88 7.73 -5.52
N ASN A 123 7.81 8.50 -5.39
CA ASN A 123 6.78 8.58 -6.41
C ASN A 123 7.02 9.79 -7.32
N GLU A 124 7.67 9.55 -8.44
CA GLU A 124 7.91 10.57 -9.48
C GLU A 124 6.62 11.04 -10.19
N HIS A 125 5.53 10.29 -10.03
CA HIS A 125 4.28 10.49 -10.75
C HIS A 125 3.08 10.65 -9.80
N THR A 126 3.17 11.60 -8.87
CA THR A 126 2.10 11.92 -7.90
C THR A 126 0.73 12.19 -8.56
N GLN A 127 0.72 12.78 -9.76
CA GLN A 127 -0.49 12.95 -10.57
C GLN A 127 -1.17 11.62 -10.93
N LYS A 128 -0.39 10.58 -11.25
CA LYS A 128 -0.95 9.26 -11.55
C LYS A 128 -1.62 8.65 -10.32
N SER A 129 -1.05 8.84 -9.12
CA SER A 129 -1.67 8.39 -7.87
C SER A 129 -3.00 9.10 -7.61
N PHE A 130 -3.08 10.40 -7.89
CA PHE A 130 -4.33 11.15 -7.80
C PHE A 130 -5.37 10.68 -8.82
N LEU A 131 -4.98 10.54 -10.09
CA LEU A 131 -5.86 10.08 -11.16
C LEU A 131 -6.35 8.65 -10.93
N ALA A 132 -5.49 7.77 -10.41
CA ALA A 132 -5.86 6.40 -10.04
C ALA A 132 -6.87 6.40 -8.90
N MET A 133 -6.64 7.18 -7.83
CA MET A 133 -7.60 7.32 -6.74
C MET A 133 -8.93 7.95 -7.18
N ALA A 134 -8.90 8.84 -8.16
CA ALA A 134 -10.11 9.44 -8.73
C ALA A 134 -10.97 8.43 -9.52
N GLN A 135 -10.43 7.28 -9.95
CA GLN A 135 -11.23 6.21 -10.55
C GLN A 135 -12.15 5.51 -9.53
N HIS A 136 -11.86 5.63 -8.24
CA HIS A 136 -12.71 5.10 -7.16
C HIS A 136 -13.87 6.05 -6.84
N SER A 137 -14.77 6.24 -7.80
CA SER A 137 -15.85 7.24 -7.74
C SER A 137 -16.75 7.08 -6.51
N SER A 138 -17.08 5.84 -6.12
CA SER A 138 -17.86 5.52 -4.91
C SER A 138 -17.17 5.94 -3.61
N GLN A 139 -15.90 6.33 -3.70
CA GLN A 139 -15.02 6.66 -2.61
C GLN A 139 -14.36 8.03 -2.76
N TRP A 140 -14.58 8.76 -3.85
CA TRP A 140 -13.86 10.01 -4.16
C TRP A 140 -14.40 11.25 -3.41
N VAL A 141 -14.40 11.17 -2.08
CA VAL A 141 -14.92 12.19 -1.16
C VAL A 141 -13.84 13.16 -0.67
N TRP A 142 -14.25 14.33 -0.16
CA TRP A 142 -13.36 15.46 0.14
C TRP A 142 -12.13 15.12 0.99
N PHE A 143 -12.28 14.35 2.06
CA PHE A 143 -11.16 14.01 2.95
C PHE A 143 -10.14 13.07 2.28
N ARG A 144 -10.56 12.27 1.29
CA ARG A 144 -9.64 11.44 0.48
C ARG A 144 -8.85 12.28 -0.51
N LYS A 145 -9.44 13.32 -1.07
CA LYS A 145 -8.72 14.29 -1.92
C LYS A 145 -7.62 14.98 -1.12
N LEU A 146 -7.95 15.43 0.10
CA LEU A 146 -6.97 16.02 1.02
C LEU A 146 -5.89 15.00 1.40
N PHE A 147 -6.28 13.76 1.73
CA PHE A 147 -5.30 12.72 2.04
C PHE A 147 -4.34 12.50 0.87
N VAL A 148 -4.82 12.33 -0.36
CA VAL A 148 -3.91 12.12 -1.51
C VAL A 148 -3.02 13.35 -1.74
N ALA A 149 -3.51 14.56 -1.53
CA ALA A 149 -2.73 15.78 -1.73
C ALA A 149 -1.66 16.01 -0.65
N PHE A 150 -1.95 15.72 0.62
CA PHE A 150 -1.09 16.08 1.75
C PHE A 150 -0.39 14.89 2.42
N SER A 151 -0.76 13.67 2.05
CA SER A 151 -0.13 12.47 2.61
C SER A 151 1.27 12.29 2.07
N SER A 152 2.23 12.07 2.95
CA SER A 152 3.60 11.71 2.56
C SER A 152 3.67 10.40 1.81
N TYR A 153 2.73 9.47 2.02
CA TYR A 153 2.62 8.22 1.25
C TYR A 153 2.37 8.46 -0.25
N THR A 154 1.88 9.65 -0.65
CA THR A 154 1.79 10.02 -2.06
C THR A 154 3.16 10.29 -2.68
N TYR A 155 4.15 10.72 -1.88
CA TYR A 155 5.44 11.20 -2.35
C TYR A 155 6.58 10.23 -2.09
N VAL A 156 6.60 9.62 -0.90
CA VAL A 156 7.64 8.68 -0.47
C VAL A 156 7.02 7.55 0.35
N ASN A 157 7.43 6.32 0.06
CA ASN A 157 7.03 5.14 0.81
C ASN A 157 8.29 4.45 1.32
N THR A 158 8.45 4.39 2.65
CA THR A 158 9.54 3.63 3.28
C THR A 158 9.08 2.20 3.51
N LEU A 159 9.80 1.25 2.92
CA LEU A 159 9.59 -0.18 3.09
C LEU A 159 10.68 -0.77 3.99
N ARG A 160 10.30 -1.74 4.81
CA ARG A 160 11.21 -2.53 5.65
C ARG A 160 11.06 -4.01 5.30
N LYS A 161 12.16 -4.76 5.23
CA LYS A 161 12.10 -6.20 4.96
C LYS A 161 11.51 -6.94 6.17
N ILE A 162 10.61 -7.87 5.91
CA ILE A 162 10.03 -8.75 6.93
C ILE A 162 10.99 -9.91 7.15
N GLY A 163 11.49 -10.06 8.38
CA GLY A 163 12.42 -11.11 8.79
C GLY A 163 11.76 -12.24 9.57
#